data_AF-A0A2T0VYW2-F1
#
_entry.id   AF-A0A2T0VYW2-F1
#
_cell.length_a   1.000
_cell.length_b   1.000
_cell.length_c   1.000
_cell.angle_alpha   90.00
_cell.angle_beta   90.00
_cell.angle_gamma   90.00
#
_symmetry.space_group_name_H-M   'P 1'
#
loop_
_entity.id
_entity.type
_entity.pdbx_description
1 polymer ?
#
loop_
_entity_poly.entity_id
_entity_poly.type
_entity_poly.pdbx_seq_one_letter_code
_entity_poly.pdbx_strand_id
1 'polypeptide(L)'
;MSKTDQVIGLLNQLKDVLEKEKTVLIENDGAKLPKIIQDKEDIMISLSVFNEGDVEMDKLSVLSREVKALQETNLMLTEQSLRFTETMLEHIKKAAKQNNTYSKKGTFDDTKKSTLLDQSL
;
A
#
# COMPACT_ATOMS: atom_id res chain seq x y z
N MET A 1 -22.26 -14.13 -24.61
CA MET A 1 -20.97 -13.43 -24.43
C MET A 1 -19.86 -14.40 -24.72
N SER A 2 -18.83 -13.99 -25.47
CA SER A 2 -17.62 -14.80 -25.63
C SER A 2 -16.90 -14.90 -24.28
N LYS A 3 -16.17 -15.99 -24.03
CA LYS A 3 -15.30 -16.10 -22.83
C LYS A 3 -14.30 -14.94 -22.77
N THR A 4 -13.81 -14.49 -23.94
CA THR A 4 -12.97 -13.30 -24.07
C THR A 4 -13.66 -12.03 -23.54
N ASP A 5 -14.94 -11.82 -23.82
CA ASP A 5 -15.67 -10.61 -23.35
C ASP A 5 -15.84 -10.62 -21.83
N GLN A 6 -15.99 -11.81 -21.23
CA GLN A 6 -16.07 -11.96 -19.77
C GLN A 6 -14.73 -11.61 -19.12
N VAL A 7 -13.63 -12.08 -19.68
CA VAL A 7 -12.28 -11.75 -19.19
C VAL A 7 -11.99 -10.25 -19.33
N ILE A 8 -12.38 -9.63 -20.45
CA ILE A 8 -12.27 -8.17 -20.62
C ILE A 8 -13.08 -7.44 -19.54
N GLY A 9 -14.29 -7.90 -19.23
CA GLY A 9 -15.11 -7.35 -18.16
C GLY A 9 -14.40 -7.42 -16.80
N LEU A 10 -13.86 -8.59 -16.46
CA LEU A 10 -13.13 -8.81 -15.20
C LEU A 10 -11.85 -7.98 -15.12
N LEU A 11 -11.10 -7.84 -16.21
CA LEU A 11 -9.88 -7.01 -16.24
C LEU A 11 -10.20 -5.52 -16.10
N ASN A 12 -11.31 -5.04 -16.65
CA ASN A 12 -11.77 -3.66 -16.42
C ASN A 12 -12.19 -3.45 -14.96
N GLN A 13 -12.90 -4.41 -14.36
CA GLN A 13 -13.22 -4.36 -12.93
C GLN A 13 -11.95 -4.36 -12.06
N LEU A 14 -10.97 -5.18 -12.42
CA LEU A 14 -9.67 -5.20 -11.74
C LEU A 14 -8.98 -3.84 -11.87
N LYS A 15 -8.95 -3.26 -13.07
CA LYS A 15 -8.41 -1.92 -13.31
C LYS A 15 -9.07 -0.87 -12.40
N ASP A 16 -10.40 -0.85 -12.30
CA ASP A 16 -11.13 0.09 -11.44
C ASP A 16 -10.78 -0.11 -9.95
N VAL A 17 -10.61 -1.36 -9.50
CA VAL A 17 -10.19 -1.67 -8.12
C VAL A 17 -8.75 -1.19 -7.88
N LEU A 18 -7.84 -1.37 -8.84
CA LEU A 18 -6.46 -0.90 -8.74
C LEU A 18 -6.34 0.63 -8.76
N GLU A 19 -7.19 1.32 -9.50
CA GLU A 19 -7.27 2.79 -9.46
C GLU A 19 -7.77 3.30 -8.11
N LYS A 20 -8.76 2.63 -7.51
CA LYS A 20 -9.20 2.92 -6.13
C LYS A 20 -8.10 2.65 -5.11
N GLU A 21 -7.39 1.53 -5.24
CA GLU A 21 -6.24 1.19 -4.40
C GLU A 21 -5.18 2.29 -4.45
N LYS A 22 -4.84 2.75 -5.67
CA LYS A 22 -3.90 3.86 -5.87
C LYS A 22 -4.32 5.12 -5.13
N THR A 23 -5.57 5.54 -5.27
CA THR A 23 -6.09 6.73 -4.58
C THR A 23 -6.00 6.58 -3.06
N VAL A 24 -6.41 5.43 -2.54
CA VAL A 24 -6.35 5.14 -1.10
C VAL A 24 -4.92 5.14 -0.57
N LEU A 25 -3.97 4.58 -1.33
CA LEU A 25 -2.55 4.59 -0.97
C LEU A 25 -1.97 6.02 -0.98
N ILE A 26 -2.34 6.85 -1.96
CA ILE A 26 -1.93 8.27 -2.00
C ILE A 26 -2.50 9.04 -0.81
N GLU A 27 -3.75 8.79 -0.45
CA GLU A 27 -4.43 9.43 0.69
C GLU A 27 -3.96 8.87 2.06
N ASN A 28 -3.15 7.81 2.07
CA ASN A 28 -2.75 7.05 3.27
C ASN A 28 -3.95 6.55 4.11
N ASP A 29 -5.10 6.28 3.48
CA ASP A 29 -6.31 5.81 4.16
C ASP A 29 -6.31 4.28 4.31
N GLY A 30 -5.44 3.79 5.19
CA GLY A 30 -5.25 2.35 5.41
C GLY A 30 -6.52 1.60 5.85
N ALA A 31 -7.55 2.29 6.35
CA ALA A 31 -8.80 1.65 6.78
C ALA A 31 -9.61 1.08 5.61
N LYS A 32 -9.44 1.61 4.40
CA LYS A 32 -10.14 1.15 3.18
C LYS A 32 -9.41 0.02 2.45
N LEU A 33 -8.12 -0.18 2.70
CA LEU A 33 -7.29 -1.19 2.02
C LEU A 33 -7.80 -2.62 2.18
N PRO A 34 -8.25 -3.11 3.35
CA PRO A 34 -8.68 -4.50 3.50
C PRO A 34 -9.81 -4.88 2.54
N LYS A 35 -10.78 -3.99 2.34
CA LYS A 35 -11.90 -4.22 1.41
C LYS A 35 -11.41 -4.29 -0.04
N ILE A 36 -10.51 -3.38 -0.42
CA ILE A 36 -9.94 -3.34 -1.77
C ILE A 36 -9.12 -4.60 -2.06
N ILE A 37 -8.38 -5.11 -1.07
CA ILE A 37 -7.63 -6.37 -1.19
C ILE A 37 -8.60 -7.54 -1.41
N GLN A 38 -9.69 -7.62 -0.64
CA GLN A 38 -10.71 -8.65 -0.85
C GLN A 38 -11.33 -8.59 -2.25
N ASP A 39 -11.75 -7.41 -2.70
CA ASP A 39 -12.32 -7.22 -4.04
C ASP A 39 -11.33 -7.66 -5.13
N LYS A 40 -10.02 -7.41 -4.94
CA LYS A 40 -8.95 -7.85 -5.84
C LYS A 40 -8.80 -9.37 -5.85
N GLU A 41 -8.79 -10.01 -4.68
CA GLU A 41 -8.70 -11.47 -4.56
C GLU A 41 -9.88 -12.17 -5.24
N ASP A 42 -11.11 -11.68 -5.03
CA ASP A 42 -12.31 -12.25 -5.63
C ASP A 42 -12.27 -12.19 -7.18
N ILE A 43 -11.77 -11.09 -7.74
CA ILE A 43 -11.59 -10.94 -9.18
C ILE A 43 -10.48 -11.87 -9.69
N MET A 44 -9.37 -12.02 -8.96
CA MET A 44 -8.28 -12.93 -9.32
C MET A 44 -8.72 -14.40 -9.31
N ILE A 45 -9.53 -14.80 -8.33
CA ILE A 45 -10.15 -16.13 -8.29
C ILE A 45 -11.03 -16.33 -9.52
N SER A 46 -11.85 -15.33 -9.86
CA SER A 46 -12.71 -15.38 -11.05
C SER A 46 -11.91 -15.48 -12.35
N LEU A 47 -10.80 -14.76 -12.47
CA LEU A 47 -9.89 -14.82 -13.62
C LEU A 47 -9.19 -16.18 -13.74
N SER A 48 -8.86 -16.84 -12.62
CA SER A 48 -8.15 -18.13 -12.61
C SER A 48 -8.95 -19.30 -13.20
N VAL A 49 -10.27 -19.14 -13.36
CA VAL A 49 -11.16 -20.15 -13.95
C VAL A 49 -11.00 -20.22 -15.48
N PHE A 50 -10.47 -19.17 -16.11
CA PHE A 50 -10.31 -19.11 -17.57
C PHE A 50 -8.95 -19.67 -17.99
N ASN A 51 -8.96 -20.57 -18.98
CA ASN A 51 -7.75 -21.14 -19.55
C ASN A 51 -7.28 -20.35 -20.79
N GLU A 52 -5.98 -20.35 -21.07
CA GLU A 52 -5.39 -19.60 -22.21
C GLU A 52 -5.95 -20.02 -23.58
N GLY A 53 -6.39 -21.27 -23.73
CA GLY A 53 -6.98 -21.78 -24.98
C GLY A 53 -8.39 -21.26 -25.28
N ASP A 54 -9.04 -20.62 -24.31
CA ASP A 54 -10.43 -20.16 -24.39
C ASP A 54 -10.56 -18.67 -24.74
N VAL A 55 -9.44 -17.96 -24.88
CA VAL A 55 -9.39 -16.49 -24.83
C VAL A 55 -8.48 -15.93 -25.93
N GLU A 56 -8.95 -14.91 -26.64
CA GLU A 56 -8.16 -14.22 -27.64
C GLU A 56 -7.17 -13.24 -26.98
N MET A 57 -5.93 -13.67 -26.74
CA MET A 57 -4.94 -12.86 -26.03
C MET A 57 -4.57 -11.53 -26.71
N ASP A 58 -4.66 -11.45 -28.04
CA ASP A 58 -4.36 -10.21 -28.76
C ASP A 58 -5.29 -9.06 -28.32
N LYS A 59 -6.56 -9.37 -28.04
CA LYS A 59 -7.57 -8.41 -27.55
C LYS A 59 -7.33 -7.98 -26.11
N LEU A 60 -6.62 -8.79 -25.32
CA LEU A 60 -6.32 -8.50 -23.92
C LEU A 60 -4.99 -7.76 -23.72
N SER A 61 -4.10 -7.81 -24.70
CA SER A 61 -2.71 -7.35 -24.58
C SER A 61 -2.57 -5.92 -24.03
N VAL A 62 -3.39 -4.98 -24.48
CA VAL A 62 -3.37 -3.58 -24.01
C VAL A 62 -3.86 -3.48 -22.57
N LEU A 63 -5.03 -4.05 -22.29
CA LEU A 63 -5.65 -3.96 -20.96
C LEU A 63 -4.81 -4.68 -19.89
N SER A 64 -4.22 -5.84 -20.22
CA SER A 64 -3.32 -6.56 -19.32
C SER A 64 -2.05 -5.75 -19.00
N ARG A 65 -1.52 -4.97 -19.96
CA ARG A 65 -0.38 -4.08 -19.71
C ARG A 65 -0.76 -2.91 -18.79
N GLU A 66 -1.94 -2.33 -18.98
CA GLU A 66 -2.44 -1.26 -18.11
C GLU A 66 -2.64 -1.74 -16.67
N VAL A 67 -3.32 -2.88 -16.49
CA VAL A 67 -3.52 -3.52 -15.19
C VAL A 67 -2.17 -3.81 -14.52
N LYS A 68 -1.20 -4.35 -15.27
CA LYS A 68 0.15 -4.61 -14.76
C LYS A 68 0.84 -3.32 -14.29
N ALA A 69 0.83 -2.27 -15.11
CA ALA A 69 1.46 -0.99 -14.75
C ALA A 69 0.81 -0.34 -13.51
N LEU A 70 -0.51 -0.44 -13.37
CA LEU A 70 -1.23 0.02 -12.18
C LEU A 70 -0.83 -0.78 -10.93
N GLN A 71 -0.77 -2.11 -11.04
CA GLN A 71 -0.36 -2.96 -9.91
C GLN A 71 1.10 -2.69 -9.50
N GLU A 72 2.01 -2.46 -10.45
CA GLU A 72 3.39 -2.05 -10.18
C GLU A 72 3.45 -0.69 -9.46
N THR A 73 2.58 0.25 -9.85
CA THR A 73 2.46 1.55 -9.17
C THR A 73 1.98 1.39 -7.73
N ASN A 74 0.94 0.58 -7.49
CA ASN A 74 0.42 0.35 -6.15
C ASN A 74 1.44 -0.36 -5.25
N LEU A 75 2.22 -1.29 -5.80
CA LEU A 75 3.34 -1.91 -5.09
C LEU A 75 4.37 -0.85 -4.66
N MET A 76 4.78 0.03 -5.58
CA MET A 76 5.73 1.09 -5.29
C MET A 76 5.23 2.03 -4.18
N LEU A 77 3.95 2.45 -4.23
CA LEU A 77 3.35 3.29 -3.19
C LEU A 77 3.32 2.59 -1.83
N THR A 78 3.02 1.29 -1.81
CA THR A 78 3.03 0.47 -0.60
C THR A 78 4.44 0.38 -0.01
N GLU A 79 5.44 0.08 -0.83
CA GLU A 79 6.85 0.03 -0.41
C GLU A 79 7.35 1.37 0.11
N GLN A 80 6.97 2.48 -0.53
CA GLN A 80 7.30 3.82 -0.05
C GLN A 80 6.69 4.10 1.33
N SER A 81 5.43 3.73 1.54
CA SER A 81 4.72 3.90 2.82
C SER A 81 5.36 3.09 3.94
N LEU A 82 5.77 1.85 3.64
CA LEU A 82 6.50 1.00 4.58
C LEU A 82 7.86 1.60 4.95
N ARG A 83 8.67 2.00 3.96
CA ARG A 83 9.98 2.63 4.19
C ARG A 83 9.87 3.90 5.02
N PHE A 84 8.87 4.74 4.76
CA PHE A 84 8.62 5.94 5.56
C PHE A 84 8.32 5.58 7.02
N THR A 85 7.43 4.61 7.24
CA THR A 85 7.05 4.14 8.59
C THR A 85 8.25 3.57 9.35
N GLU A 86 9.06 2.73 8.69
CA GLU A 86 10.29 2.16 9.26
C GLU A 86 11.27 3.26 9.68
N THR A 87 11.55 4.20 8.77
CA THR A 87 12.45 5.34 9.00
C THR A 87 11.94 6.20 10.17
N MET A 88 10.64 6.48 10.23
CA MET A 88 10.02 7.21 11.34
C MET A 88 10.23 6.49 12.67
N LEU A 89 9.99 5.18 12.72
CA LEU A 89 10.18 4.38 13.93
C LEU A 89 11.65 4.33 14.37
N GLU A 90 12.59 4.29 13.44
CA GLU A 90 14.02 4.37 13.74
C GLU A 90 14.40 5.72 14.37
N HIS A 91 13.88 6.83 13.84
CA HIS A 91 14.10 8.15 14.42
C HIS A 91 13.51 8.27 15.83
N ILE A 92 12.29 7.76 16.05
CA ILE A 92 11.68 7.73 17.39
C ILE A 92 12.53 6.91 18.36
N LYS A 93 12.96 5.70 17.97
CA LYS A 93 13.84 4.85 18.78
C LYS A 93 15.16 5.55 19.11
N LYS A 94 15.76 6.26 18.15
CA LYS A 94 17.01 7.01 18.35
C LYS A 94 16.82 8.18 19.32
N ALA A 95 15.75 8.95 19.18
CA ALA A 95 15.44 10.06 20.08
C ALA A 95 15.18 9.58 21.52
N ALA A 96 14.42 8.50 21.69
CA ALA A 96 14.18 7.90 23.01
C ALA A 96 15.47 7.42 23.69
N LYS A 97 16.42 6.85 22.91
CA LYS A 97 17.74 6.46 23.44
C LYS A 97 18.61 7.64 23.87
N GLN A 98 18.53 8.79 23.18
CA GLN A 98 19.29 9.98 23.55
C GLN A 98 18.81 10.63 24.86
N ASN A 99 17.50 10.55 25.16
CA ASN A 99 16.92 11.07 26.40
C ASN A 99 17.25 10.24 27.66
N ASN A 100 17.79 9.04 27.52
CA ASN A 100 18.13 8.14 28.64
C ASN A 100 19.58 8.27 29.15
N THR A 101 20.30 9.35 28.81
CA THR A 101 21.68 9.52 29.28
C THR A 101 21.70 10.28 30.61
N TYR A 102 22.04 9.58 31.70
CA TYR A 102 22.38 10.17 33.00
C TYR A 102 23.36 11.34 32.81
N SER A 103 23.07 12.47 33.45
CA SER A 103 24.04 13.55 33.65
C SER A 103 25.32 12.97 34.28
N LYS A 104 26.50 13.30 33.73
CA LYS A 104 27.82 12.95 34.28
C LYS A 104 28.05 13.46 35.72
N LYS A 105 27.10 14.18 36.33
CA LYS A 105 27.15 14.71 37.70
C LYS A 105 26.08 14.15 38.65
N GLY A 106 25.30 13.15 38.26
CA GLY A 106 24.36 12.48 39.19
C GLY A 106 23.19 13.34 39.68
N THR A 107 22.92 14.48 39.05
CA THR A 107 21.69 15.26 39.26
C THR A 107 20.69 14.90 38.19
N PHE A 108 19.48 14.52 38.59
CA PHE A 108 18.34 14.36 37.70
C PHE A 108 17.95 15.74 37.19
N ASP A 109 18.17 15.98 35.89
CA ASP A 109 17.83 17.25 35.25
C ASP A 109 16.39 17.15 34.76
N ASP A 110 15.45 17.60 35.59
CA ASP A 110 14.00 17.44 35.41
C ASP A 110 13.41 18.36 34.31
N THR A 111 14.26 18.87 33.40
CA THR A 111 13.86 19.94 32.47
C THR A 111 14.08 19.65 30.99
N LYS A 112 14.41 18.41 30.60
CA LYS A 112 14.33 18.04 29.17
C LYS A 112 12.99 17.42 28.84
N LYS A 113 11.97 18.29 28.83
CA LYS A 113 10.70 18.04 28.14
C LYS A 113 11.01 17.58 26.72
N SER A 114 10.66 16.34 26.40
CA SER A 114 10.83 15.78 25.07
C SER A 114 10.04 16.63 24.07
N THR A 115 10.73 17.40 23.22
CA THR A 115 10.12 18.28 22.22
C THR A 115 9.26 17.50 21.20
N LEU A 116 9.41 16.17 21.14
CA LEU A 116 8.62 15.28 20.28
C LEU A 116 7.24 14.94 20.87
N LEU A 117 7.03 15.10 22.18
CA LEU A 117 5.76 14.82 22.86
C LEU A 117 5.04 16.08 23.33
N ASP A 118 5.70 17.24 23.29
CA ASP A 118 5.14 18.55 23.67
C ASP A 118 4.51 19.31 22.49
N GLN A 119 3.92 18.57 21.55
CA GLN A 119 3.01 19.10 20.51
C GLN A 119 1.59 18.58 20.76
N SER A 120 1.11 18.78 21.98
CA SER A 120 -0.33 18.77 22.25
C SER A 120 -0.85 20.19 22.01
N LEU A 121 -1.94 20.26 21.24
CA LEU A 121 -2.72 21.44 20.83
C LEU A 121 -2.89 22.53 21.89
#